data_AF-A0AAC9MZK0-F1
#
_entry.id   AF-A0AAC9MZK0-F1
#
_cell.length_a   1.000
_cell.length_b   1.000
_cell.length_c   1.000
_cell.angle_alpha   90.00
_cell.angle_beta   90.00
_cell.angle_gamma   90.00
#
_symmetry.space_group_name_H-M   'P 1'
#
loop_
_entity.id
_entity.type
_entity.pdbx_description
1 polymer ?
#
loop_
_entity_poly.entity_id
_entity_poly.type
_entity_poly.pdbx_seq_one_letter_code
_entity_poly.pdbx_strand_id
1 'polypeptide(L)'
;MTAWGEQFADYEILQPFPQLARTSRGLTDEEAAGHTLTRFEGAEVPIGKLLSLATRGWDRDMPGDGGGVYGFSRRLPDGSVVQIGFEPGYAVGYPAGSPRQRLAGVGIDSHRTGRTLGQLSPVAVAELIYEAERLVG
;
A
#
# COMPACT_ATOMS: atom_id res chain seq x y z
N MET A 1 -44.73 -8.02 0.11
CA MET A 1 -43.47 -8.08 0.88
C MET A 1 -42.85 -9.42 0.52
N THR A 2 -41.71 -9.52 -0.16
CA THR A 2 -40.48 -8.72 -0.05
C THR A 2 -39.80 -8.69 -1.42
N ALA A 3 -39.58 -7.51 -1.97
CA ALA A 3 -38.76 -7.30 -3.16
C ALA A 3 -37.29 -7.16 -2.74
N TRP A 4 -36.39 -7.80 -3.49
CA TRP A 4 -35.04 -7.37 -3.87
C TRP A 4 -34.37 -8.56 -4.59
N GLY A 5 -34.93 -8.89 -5.75
CA GLY A 5 -34.45 -9.90 -6.69
C GLY A 5 -34.18 -9.35 -8.09
N GLU A 6 -34.14 -8.02 -8.28
CA GLU A 6 -34.00 -7.42 -9.62
C GLU A 6 -33.09 -6.19 -9.57
N GLN A 7 -31.76 -6.40 -9.60
CA GLN A 7 -30.84 -5.41 -10.16
C GLN A 7 -29.46 -5.98 -10.53
N PHE A 8 -29.38 -7.16 -11.16
CA PHE A 8 -28.11 -7.64 -11.75
C PHE A 8 -28.31 -8.42 -13.06
N ALA A 9 -29.35 -8.12 -13.84
CA ALA A 9 -29.70 -8.88 -15.05
C ALA A 9 -29.28 -8.21 -16.38
N ASP A 10 -28.64 -7.04 -16.39
CA ASP A 10 -28.30 -6.30 -17.63
C ASP A 10 -26.80 -6.30 -17.99
N TYR A 11 -26.07 -7.34 -17.62
CA TYR A 11 -24.75 -7.57 -18.22
C TYR A 11 -24.64 -9.04 -18.61
N GLU A 12 -24.99 -9.32 -19.88
CA GLU A 12 -24.67 -10.55 -20.62
C GLU A 12 -23.15 -10.74 -20.76
N ILE A 13 -22.44 -10.78 -19.64
CA ILE A 13 -21.04 -11.19 -19.61
C ILE A 13 -21.04 -12.70 -19.41
N LEU A 14 -21.06 -13.41 -20.53
CA LEU A 14 -20.63 -14.79 -20.58
C LEU A 14 -19.22 -14.86 -19.97
N GLN A 15 -19.14 -15.31 -18.72
CA GLN A 15 -17.87 -15.59 -18.07
C GLN A 15 -17.26 -16.83 -18.73
N PRO A 16 -16.02 -16.70 -19.24
CA PRO A 16 -15.03 -17.63 -18.74
C PRO A 16 -13.67 -16.97 -18.68
N PHE A 17 -13.33 -16.35 -17.55
CA PHE A 17 -11.91 -16.35 -17.19
C PHE A 17 -11.74 -16.61 -15.70
N PRO A 18 -11.15 -17.75 -15.31
CA PRO A 18 -10.64 -17.92 -13.97
C PRO A 18 -9.35 -17.08 -13.83
N GLN A 19 -9.42 -15.75 -13.95
CA GLN A 19 -8.22 -14.89 -13.77
C GLN A 19 -7.96 -14.53 -12.31
N LEU A 20 -8.87 -14.89 -11.40
CA LEU A 20 -8.75 -14.56 -9.99
C LEU A 20 -8.15 -15.70 -9.13
N ALA A 21 -7.72 -16.80 -9.75
CA ALA A 21 -7.07 -17.92 -9.07
C ALA A 21 -5.53 -17.89 -9.14
N ARG A 22 -4.90 -16.69 -9.19
CA ARG A 22 -3.49 -16.59 -8.80
C ARG A 22 -3.40 -16.46 -7.29
N THR A 23 -3.42 -17.62 -6.63
CA THR A 23 -3.24 -17.85 -5.19
C THR A 23 -1.83 -17.46 -4.67
N SER A 24 -1.10 -16.54 -5.33
CA SER A 24 0.26 -16.15 -4.93
C SER A 24 0.45 -14.65 -4.67
N ARG A 25 -0.60 -13.83 -4.81
CA ARG A 25 -0.53 -12.36 -4.64
C ARG A 25 -1.37 -11.84 -3.47
N GLY A 26 -1.84 -12.75 -2.62
CA GLY A 26 -2.60 -12.42 -1.42
C GLY A 26 -1.71 -12.08 -0.21
N LEU A 27 -2.35 -11.75 0.90
CA LEU A 27 -1.71 -11.74 2.20
C LEU A 27 -1.45 -13.18 2.64
N THR A 28 -0.32 -13.43 3.29
CA THR A 28 -0.18 -14.59 4.17
C THR A 28 -1.11 -14.45 5.38
N ASP A 29 -1.40 -15.55 6.08
CA ASP A 29 -2.23 -15.51 7.29
C ASP A 29 -1.62 -14.58 8.36
N GLU A 30 -0.29 -14.56 8.45
CA GLU A 30 0.47 -13.69 9.35
C GLU A 30 0.30 -12.21 8.99
N GLU A 31 0.43 -11.85 7.70
CA GLU A 31 0.22 -10.47 7.25
C GLU A 31 -1.24 -10.05 7.38
N ALA A 32 -2.19 -10.97 7.14
CA ALA A 32 -3.62 -10.70 7.29
C ALA A 32 -4.03 -10.38 8.74
N ALA A 33 -3.43 -11.09 9.70
CA ALA A 33 -3.57 -10.81 11.13
C ALA A 33 -2.75 -9.58 11.59
N GLY A 34 -1.74 -9.19 10.81
CA GLY A 34 -0.83 -8.11 11.11
C GLY A 34 -1.19 -6.76 10.46
N HIS A 35 -0.23 -5.86 10.51
CA HIS A 35 -0.36 -4.49 10.02
C HIS A 35 0.60 -4.18 8.86
N THR A 36 1.62 -5.01 8.66
CA THR A 36 2.69 -4.79 7.67
C THR A 36 2.89 -6.02 6.79
N LEU A 37 3.31 -5.77 5.55
CA LEU A 37 3.77 -6.76 4.58
C LEU A 37 5.26 -7.03 4.85
N THR A 38 5.54 -7.92 5.81
CA THR A 38 6.89 -8.17 6.33
C THR A 38 7.88 -8.62 5.26
N ARG A 39 7.41 -9.26 4.19
CA ARG A 39 8.24 -9.74 3.08
C ARG A 39 8.98 -8.65 2.29
N PHE A 40 8.61 -7.38 2.42
CA PHE A 40 9.28 -6.27 1.76
C PHE A 40 10.24 -5.50 2.68
N GLU A 41 10.27 -5.81 3.98
CA GLU A 41 11.13 -5.13 4.93
C GLU A 41 12.62 -5.36 4.60
N GLY A 42 13.43 -4.32 4.76
CA GLY A 42 14.86 -4.33 4.44
C GLY A 42 15.20 -4.20 2.96
N ALA A 43 14.23 -4.29 2.04
CA ALA A 43 14.49 -4.20 0.61
C ALA A 43 15.03 -2.81 0.22
N GLU A 44 16.10 -2.79 -0.59
CA GLU A 44 16.72 -1.55 -1.05
C GLU A 44 15.96 -0.92 -2.21
N VAL A 45 15.57 0.35 -2.04
CA VAL A 45 14.81 1.11 -3.03
C VAL A 45 15.58 2.39 -3.40
N PRO A 46 15.79 2.67 -4.70
CA PRO A 46 16.33 3.95 -5.14
C PRO A 46 15.40 5.11 -4.78
N ILE A 47 15.95 6.23 -4.33
CA ILE A 47 15.16 7.40 -3.93
C ILE A 47 14.22 7.89 -5.05
N GLY A 48 14.63 7.78 -6.32
CA GLY A 48 13.79 8.16 -7.46
C GLY A 48 12.48 7.38 -7.54
N LYS A 49 12.48 6.09 -7.17
CA LYS A 49 11.25 5.29 -7.12
C LYS A 49 10.33 5.75 -5.99
N LEU A 50 10.86 6.08 -4.81
CA LEU A 50 10.08 6.64 -3.70
C LEU A 50 9.50 8.01 -4.06
N LEU A 51 10.29 8.91 -4.66
CA LEU A 51 9.81 10.23 -5.07
C LEU A 51 8.66 10.15 -6.08
N SER A 52 8.64 9.10 -6.91
CA SER A 52 7.54 8.88 -7.86
C SER A 52 6.21 8.48 -7.20
N LEU A 53 6.19 8.11 -5.90
CA LEU A 53 4.94 7.88 -5.16
C LEU A 53 4.10 9.15 -5.06
N ALA A 54 4.75 10.33 -4.93
CA ALA A 54 4.06 11.62 -4.87
C ALA A 54 3.22 11.91 -6.12
N THR A 55 3.70 11.47 -7.29
CA THR A 55 2.95 11.63 -8.55
C THR A 55 1.84 10.59 -8.72
N ARG A 56 1.74 9.62 -7.80
CA ARG A 56 0.72 8.54 -7.76
C ARG A 56 -0.26 8.71 -6.60
N GLY A 57 -0.37 9.92 -6.06
CA GLY A 57 -1.34 10.24 -5.01
C GLY A 57 -0.95 9.77 -3.62
N TRP A 58 0.35 9.59 -3.36
CA TRP A 58 0.85 9.40 -2.01
C TRP A 58 1.37 10.73 -1.44
N ASP A 59 1.10 10.97 -0.17
CA ASP A 59 1.55 12.12 0.59
C ASP A 59 2.85 11.80 1.32
N ARG A 60 3.75 12.79 1.44
CA ARG A 60 5.01 12.63 2.19
C ARG A 60 4.73 12.69 3.69
N ASP A 61 5.26 11.73 4.43
CA ASP A 61 5.24 11.78 5.88
C ASP A 61 6.42 12.64 6.37
N MET A 62 6.08 13.87 6.76
CA MET A 62 7.04 14.87 7.27
C MET A 62 6.81 15.09 8.76
N PRO A 63 7.53 14.39 9.65
CA PRO A 63 7.47 14.67 11.09
C PRO A 63 8.13 16.02 11.38
N GLY A 64 7.35 17.10 11.34
CA GLY A 64 7.71 18.43 11.83
C GLY A 64 8.97 19.08 11.20
N ASP A 65 9.58 19.95 12.00
CA ASP A 65 10.49 21.05 11.63
C ASP A 65 11.85 20.60 11.08
N GLY A 66 12.15 19.30 11.15
CA GLY A 66 13.43 18.71 10.74
C GLY A 66 13.61 18.53 9.23
N GLY A 67 12.58 18.80 8.41
CA GLY A 67 12.66 18.75 6.94
C GLY A 67 13.00 17.37 6.36
N GLY A 68 12.89 16.31 7.17
CA GLY A 68 13.13 14.93 6.77
C GLY A 68 11.83 14.22 6.36
N VAL A 69 11.93 13.33 5.39
CA VAL A 69 10.86 12.41 4.98
C VAL A 69 11.30 10.99 5.28
N TYR A 70 10.45 10.25 5.99
CA TYR A 70 10.70 8.88 6.43
C TYR A 70 9.63 7.89 5.94
N GLY A 71 8.62 8.41 5.25
CA GLY A 71 7.53 7.59 4.75
C GLY A 71 6.69 8.31 3.71
N PHE A 72 5.82 7.54 3.09
CA PHE A 72 4.69 8.04 2.34
C PHE A 72 3.43 7.40 2.87
N SER A 73 2.35 8.17 2.94
CA SER A 73 1.03 7.69 3.30
C SER A 73 0.01 7.98 2.21
N ARG A 74 -1.06 7.18 2.18
CA ARG A 74 -2.18 7.38 1.27
C ARG A 74 -3.48 7.02 1.97
N ARG A 75 -4.46 7.92 1.90
CA ARG A 75 -5.80 7.65 2.42
C ARG A 75 -6.61 6.86 1.40
N LEU A 76 -7.25 5.79 1.85
CA LEU A 76 -8.16 4.96 1.08
C LEU A 76 -9.60 5.51 1.15
N PRO A 77 -10.49 5.15 0.20
CA PRO A 77 -11.88 5.61 0.19
C PRO A 77 -12.67 5.26 1.46
N ASP A 78 -12.31 4.17 2.14
CA ASP A 78 -12.94 3.73 3.39
C ASP A 78 -12.41 4.45 4.64
N GLY A 79 -11.54 5.45 4.45
CA GLY A 79 -10.94 6.24 5.52
C GLY A 79 -9.67 5.65 6.13
N SER A 80 -9.29 4.41 5.76
CA SER A 80 -8.02 3.82 6.19
C SER A 80 -6.84 4.59 5.62
N VAL A 81 -5.70 4.52 6.30
CA VAL A 81 -4.44 5.09 5.80
C VAL A 81 -3.46 3.95 5.64
N VAL A 82 -2.92 3.80 4.43
CA VAL A 82 -1.78 2.91 4.18
C VAL A 82 -0.50 3.73 4.12
N GLN A 83 0.62 3.09 4.46
CA GLN A 83 1.92 3.72 4.58
C GLN A 83 3.03 2.85 3.99
N ILE A 84 4.06 3.53 3.50
CA ILE A 84 5.34 2.97 3.07
C ILE A 84 6.42 3.74 3.84
N GLY A 85 6.88 3.17 4.94
CA GLY A 85 7.99 3.68 5.73
C GLY A 85 9.32 3.20 5.21
N PHE A 86 10.35 4.02 5.34
CA PHE A 86 11.71 3.69 4.93
C PHE A 86 12.76 4.42 5.79
N GLU A 87 13.95 3.84 5.80
CA GLU A 87 15.10 4.35 6.53
C GLU A 87 16.33 4.46 5.60
N PRO A 88 17.27 5.37 5.87
CA PRO A 88 17.31 6.32 6.99
C PRO A 88 16.39 7.54 6.81
N GLY A 89 15.68 7.66 5.69
CA GLY A 89 14.96 8.86 5.30
C GLY A 89 15.80 9.77 4.40
N TYR A 90 15.20 10.88 3.96
CA TYR A 90 15.90 11.89 3.15
C TYR A 90 15.46 13.32 3.50
N ALA A 91 16.33 14.30 3.28
CA ALA A 91 16.00 15.71 3.45
C ALA A 91 15.22 16.24 2.23
N VAL A 92 14.10 16.93 2.44
CA VAL A 92 13.25 17.47 1.36
C VAL A 92 14.04 18.34 0.37
N GLY A 93 14.96 19.16 0.87
CA GLY A 93 15.80 20.05 0.05
C GLY A 93 16.98 19.36 -0.64
N TYR A 94 17.36 18.15 -0.22
CA TYR A 94 18.46 17.41 -0.83
C TYR A 94 18.22 15.88 -0.83
N PRO A 95 17.22 15.38 -1.58
CA PRO A 95 16.91 13.94 -1.60
C PRO A 95 18.07 13.09 -2.14
N ALA A 96 18.87 13.64 -3.05
CA ALA A 96 20.02 12.96 -3.64
C ALA A 96 21.14 12.66 -2.63
N GLY A 97 21.15 13.31 -1.46
CA GLY A 97 22.09 12.99 -0.37
C GLY A 97 21.87 11.62 0.27
N SER A 98 20.72 10.97 0.01
CA SER A 98 20.41 9.62 0.50
C SER A 98 19.77 8.79 -0.62
N PRO A 99 20.55 8.39 -1.63
CA PRO A 99 20.03 7.84 -2.89
C PRO A 99 19.46 6.42 -2.78
N ARG A 100 19.79 5.71 -1.70
CA ARG A 100 19.30 4.37 -1.37
C ARG A 100 18.59 4.43 -0.02
N GLN A 101 17.41 3.84 0.03
CA GLN A 101 16.60 3.69 1.23
C GLN A 101 16.30 2.21 1.41
N ARG A 102 16.05 1.78 2.64
CA ARG A 102 15.50 0.45 2.94
C ARG A 102 14.06 0.60 3.37
N LEU A 103 13.17 -0.24 2.85
CA LEU A 103 11.79 -0.27 3.33
C LEU A 103 11.78 -0.72 4.81
N ALA A 104 11.21 0.10 5.68
CA ALA A 104 11.06 -0.18 7.10
C ALA A 104 9.69 -0.80 7.42
N GLY A 105 8.69 -0.56 6.57
CA GLY A 105 7.38 -1.18 6.68
C GLY A 105 6.46 -0.73 5.56
N VAL A 106 5.70 -1.67 5.00
CA VAL A 106 4.62 -1.38 4.04
C VAL A 106 3.33 -1.91 4.64
N GLY A 107 2.35 -1.07 4.88
CA GLY A 107 1.23 -1.53 5.70
C GLY A 107 0.12 -0.52 5.90
N ILE A 108 -0.75 -0.82 6.85
CA ILE A 108 -1.78 0.09 7.34
C ILE A 108 -1.23 0.87 8.55
N ASP A 109 -1.64 2.13 8.68
CA ASP A 109 -1.41 2.91 9.90
C ASP A 109 -2.30 2.38 11.02
N SER A 110 -1.71 1.50 11.83
CA SER A 110 -2.36 0.88 13.00
C SER A 110 -2.67 1.91 14.09
N HIS A 111 -1.84 2.96 14.23
CA HIS A 111 -2.03 3.99 15.25
C HIS A 111 -3.28 4.84 15.00
N ARG A 112 -3.66 5.02 13.73
CA ARG A 112 -4.87 5.79 13.37
C ARG A 112 -6.15 4.97 13.34
N THR A 113 -6.07 3.67 13.04
CA THR A 113 -7.26 2.88 12.70
C THR A 113 -7.46 1.63 13.55
N GLY A 114 -6.40 1.09 14.16
CA GLY A 114 -6.44 -0.21 14.86
C GLY A 114 -6.81 -1.40 13.98
N ARG A 115 -6.81 -1.23 12.65
CA ARG A 115 -7.21 -2.26 11.67
C ARG A 115 -6.02 -3.08 11.21
N THR A 116 -6.24 -4.35 10.91
CA THR A 116 -5.26 -5.25 10.27
C THR A 116 -5.35 -5.17 8.74
N LEU A 117 -4.33 -5.68 8.04
CA LEU A 117 -4.35 -5.74 6.58
C LEU A 117 -5.47 -6.64 6.04
N GLY A 118 -5.81 -7.72 6.75
CA GLY A 118 -6.90 -8.61 6.37
C GLY A 118 -8.28 -7.97 6.42
N GLN A 119 -8.41 -6.81 7.08
CA GLN A 119 -9.65 -6.04 7.13
C GLN A 119 -9.78 -5.03 5.98
N LEU A 120 -8.73 -4.80 5.18
CA LEU A 120 -8.80 -3.94 3.99
C LEU A 120 -9.61 -4.61 2.87
N SER A 121 -10.12 -3.81 1.93
CA SER A 121 -10.75 -4.38 0.74
C SER A 121 -9.72 -5.17 -0.10
N PRO A 122 -10.12 -6.24 -0.80
CA PRO A 122 -9.20 -7.02 -1.63
C PRO A 122 -8.46 -6.18 -2.67
N VAL A 123 -9.12 -5.15 -3.21
CA VAL A 123 -8.51 -4.20 -4.16
C VAL A 123 -7.41 -3.39 -3.47
N ALA A 124 -7.66 -2.85 -2.28
CA ALA A 124 -6.66 -2.07 -1.54
C ALA A 124 -5.42 -2.91 -1.17
N VAL A 125 -5.64 -4.17 -0.77
CA VAL A 125 -4.54 -5.14 -0.53
C VAL A 125 -3.73 -5.36 -1.80
N ALA A 126 -4.40 -5.64 -2.92
CA ALA A 126 -3.72 -5.91 -4.19
C ALA A 126 -2.93 -4.69 -4.71
N GLU A 127 -3.47 -3.48 -4.55
CA GLU A 127 -2.78 -2.24 -4.90
C GLU A 127 -1.56 -1.99 -4.02
N LEU A 128 -1.67 -2.20 -2.70
CA LEU A 128 -0.55 -2.02 -1.78
C LEU A 128 0.59 -2.99 -2.09
N ILE A 129 0.26 -4.25 -2.38
CA ILE A 129 1.24 -5.27 -2.80
C ILE A 129 1.87 -4.89 -4.14
N TYR A 130 1.08 -4.46 -5.11
CA TYR A 130 1.58 -4.03 -6.43
C TYR A 130 2.53 -2.83 -6.32
N GLU A 131 2.21 -1.83 -5.51
CA GLU A 131 3.07 -0.68 -5.28
C GLU A 131 4.39 -1.11 -4.62
N ALA A 132 4.33 -1.97 -3.59
CA ALA A 132 5.52 -2.49 -2.92
C ALA A 132 6.45 -3.25 -3.88
N GLU A 133 5.90 -4.15 -4.70
CA GLU A 133 6.66 -4.88 -5.72
C GLU A 133 7.34 -3.95 -6.74
N ARG A 134 6.64 -2.89 -7.17
CA ARG A 134 7.17 -1.91 -8.12
C ARG A 134 8.34 -1.11 -7.52
N LEU A 135 8.34 -0.90 -6.21
CA LEU A 135 9.47 -0.25 -5.54
C LEU A 135 10.71 -1.16 -5.54
N VAL A 136 10.54 -2.45 -5.26
CA VAL A 136 11.67 -3.39 -5.11
C VAL A 136 12.14 -4.02 -6.44
N GLY A 137 11.32 -4.04 -7.49
CA GLY A 137 11.63 -4.53 -8.84
C GLY A 137 11.86 -3.42 -9.84
#